data_AF-A0A2I0N5R4-F1
#
_entry.id   AF-A0A2I0N5R4-F1
#
_cell.length_a   1.000
_cell.length_b   1.000
_cell.length_c   1.000
_cell.angle_alpha   90.00
_cell.angle_beta   90.00
_cell.angle_gamma   90.00
#
_symmetry.space_group_name_H-M   'P 1'
#
loop_
_entity.id
_entity.type
_entity.pdbx_description
1 polymer ?
#
loop_
_entity_poly.entity_id
_entity_poly.type
_entity_poly.pdbx_seq_one_letter_code
_entity_poly.pdbx_strand_id
1 'polypeptide(L)'
;MDNLLNLGTQVSGQLAQLPLSALKKHVVVLGASGSGKTVMGKVIIEEAALNHVPSIIIDPQGDLASLGLAGTKEELEKHGVNPQ
;
A
#
# COMPACT_ATOMS: atom_id res chain seq x y z
N MET A 1 13.67 15.79 -7.41
CA MET A 1 13.40 15.43 -6.00
C MET A 1 13.09 13.95 -6.01
N ASP A 2 13.64 13.16 -5.09
CA ASP A 2 13.25 11.75 -4.99
C ASP A 2 11.79 11.69 -4.55
N ASN A 3 10.97 10.97 -5.32
CA ASN A 3 9.61 10.70 -4.91
C ASN A 3 9.59 9.91 -3.60
N LEU A 4 8.56 10.11 -2.79
CA LEU A 4 8.42 9.48 -1.48
C LEU A 4 7.32 8.41 -1.53
N LEU A 5 7.50 7.38 -0.70
CA LEU A 5 6.48 6.40 -0.34
C LEU A 5 5.94 6.76 1.04
N ASN A 6 4.63 6.97 1.16
CA ASN A 6 3.96 7.18 2.42
C ASN A 6 3.52 5.84 3.03
N LEU A 7 4.15 5.44 4.13
CA LEU A 7 3.87 4.16 4.79
C LEU A 7 2.85 4.27 5.93
N GLY A 8 2.38 5.48 6.23
CA GLY A 8 1.43 5.75 7.30
C GLY A 8 1.93 6.82 8.25
N THR A 9 1.51 6.74 9.51
CA THR A 9 1.77 7.75 10.53
C THR A 9 2.50 7.14 11.72
N GLN A 10 3.57 7.77 12.14
CA GLN A 10 4.30 7.43 13.36
C GLN A 10 3.45 7.77 14.59
N VAL A 11 3.78 7.17 15.74
CA VAL A 11 3.10 7.48 17.02
C VAL A 11 3.20 8.96 17.39
N SER A 12 4.26 9.65 16.94
CA SER A 12 4.44 11.10 17.11
C SER A 12 3.47 11.97 16.29
N GLY A 13 2.67 11.37 15.41
CA GLY A 13 1.80 12.08 14.47
C GLY A 13 2.50 12.50 13.17
N GLN A 14 3.80 12.27 13.03
CA GLN A 14 4.54 12.54 11.80
C GLN A 14 4.31 11.45 10.75
N LEU A 15 4.35 11.80 9.47
CA LEU A 15 4.31 10.81 8.39
C LEU A 15 5.53 9.89 8.46
N ALA A 16 5.30 8.60 8.29
CA ALA A 16 6.34 7.61 8.09
C ALA A 16 6.60 7.50 6.58
N GLN A 17 7.68 8.10 6.10
CA GLN A 17 8.00 8.14 4.67
C GLN A 17 9.36 7.50 4.40
N LEU A 18 9.47 6.84 3.24
CA LEU A 18 10.73 6.37 2.68
C LEU A 18 10.94 6.98 1.30
N PRO A 19 12.18 7.21 0.86
CA PRO A 19 12.43 7.54 -0.54
C PRO A 19 12.04 6.35 -1.42
N LEU A 20 11.44 6.60 -2.58
CA LEU A 20 11.06 5.56 -3.56
C LEU A 20 12.26 4.68 -3.95
N SER A 21 13.45 5.26 -3.96
CA SER A 21 14.71 4.55 -4.20
C SER A 21 15.01 3.45 -3.17
N ALA A 22 14.35 3.43 -2.02
CA ALA A 22 14.44 2.34 -1.04
C ALA A 22 13.95 0.99 -1.60
N LEU A 23 12.99 0.97 -2.53
CA LEU A 23 12.49 -0.28 -3.14
C LEU A 23 13.58 -1.04 -3.91
N LYS A 24 14.65 -0.36 -4.33
CA LYS A 24 15.81 -0.99 -4.99
C LYS A 24 16.64 -1.88 -4.07
N LYS A 25 16.46 -1.78 -2.74
CA LYS A 25 17.26 -2.50 -1.73
C LYS A 25 16.56 -3.72 -1.13
N HIS A 26 15.47 -4.16 -1.76
CA HIS A 26 14.52 -5.16 -1.24
C HIS A 26 13.87 -4.73 0.09
N VAL A 27 12.62 -5.15 0.29
CA VAL A 27 11.86 -4.87 1.50
C VAL A 27 11.30 -6.18 2.01
N VAL A 28 11.35 -6.37 3.33
CA VAL A 28 10.75 -7.52 4.01
C VAL A 28 9.84 -6.99 5.11
N VAL A 29 8.59 -7.45 5.13
CA VAL A 29 7.61 -7.11 6.17
C VAL A 29 7.42 -8.32 7.08
N LEU A 30 7.80 -8.17 8.35
CA LEU A 30 7.78 -9.25 9.35
C LEU A 30 6.83 -8.91 10.51
N GLY A 31 6.23 -9.93 11.12
CA GLY A 31 5.30 -9.77 12.23
C GLY A 31 4.38 -10.98 12.46
N ALA A 32 3.71 -11.02 13.62
CA ALA A 32 2.78 -12.08 14.00
C ALA A 32 1.50 -12.08 13.15
N SER A 33 0.67 -13.13 13.27
CA SER A 33 -0.67 -13.11 12.65
C SER A 33 -1.48 -11.91 13.15
N GLY A 34 -2.24 -11.27 12.25
CA GLY A 34 -3.02 -10.07 12.56
C GLY A 34 -2.20 -8.78 12.73
N SER A 35 -0.87 -8.79 12.60
CA SER A 35 -0.03 -7.61 12.80
C SER A 35 -0.01 -6.60 11.64
N GLY A 36 -0.88 -6.77 10.63
CA GLY A 36 -0.96 -5.86 9.49
C GLY A 36 0.07 -6.06 8.37
N LYS A 37 0.81 -7.18 8.33
CA LYS A 37 1.81 -7.46 7.26
C LYS A 37 1.22 -7.32 5.84
N THR A 38 0.07 -7.94 5.62
CA THR A 38 -0.63 -7.90 4.32
C THR A 38 -1.07 -6.49 3.98
N VAL A 39 -1.59 -5.74 4.95
CA VAL A 39 -1.97 -4.33 4.77
C VAL A 39 -0.77 -3.47 4.41
N MET A 40 0.37 -3.65 5.09
CA MET A 40 1.61 -2.95 4.75
C MET A 40 2.09 -3.29 3.33
N GLY A 41 1.98 -4.55 2.92
CA GLY A 41 2.24 -4.95 1.53
C GLY A 41 1.34 -4.20 0.54
N LYS A 42 0.04 -4.06 0.84
CA LYS A 42 -0.90 -3.29 0.02
C LYS A 42 -0.52 -1.83 -0.09
N VAL A 43 -0.18 -1.18 1.04
CA VAL A 43 0.29 0.22 1.07
C VAL A 43 1.51 0.41 0.17
N ILE A 44 2.50 -0.48 0.25
CA ILE A 44 3.70 -0.38 -0.61
C ILE A 44 3.33 -0.48 -2.10
N ILE A 45 2.41 -1.39 -2.46
CA ILE A 45 1.96 -1.59 -3.83
C ILE A 45 1.18 -0.35 -4.34
N GLU A 46 0.26 0.19 -3.54
CA GLU A 46 -0.52 1.39 -3.87
C GLU A 46 0.39 2.60 -4.05
N GLU A 47 1.31 2.85 -3.12
CA GLU A 47 2.27 3.94 -3.20
C GLU A 47 3.22 3.80 -4.41
N ALA A 48 3.62 2.58 -4.76
CA ALA A 48 4.37 2.32 -5.98
C ALA A 48 3.55 2.69 -7.23
N ALA A 49 2.28 2.28 -7.28
CA ALA A 49 1.37 2.60 -8.39
C ALA A 49 1.11 4.11 -8.53
N LEU A 50 0.90 4.82 -7.41
CA LEU A 50 0.77 6.29 -7.38
C LEU A 50 2.04 7.00 -7.87
N ASN A 51 3.20 6.37 -7.69
CA ASN A 51 4.49 6.82 -8.21
C ASN A 51 4.79 6.35 -9.64
N HIS A 52 3.79 5.81 -10.35
CA HIS A 52 3.91 5.26 -11.71
C HIS A 52 4.96 4.14 -11.84
N VAL A 53 5.18 3.38 -10.76
CA VAL A 53 6.04 2.18 -10.76
C VAL A 53 5.16 0.94 -10.87
N PRO A 54 5.25 0.17 -11.98
CA PRO A 54 4.46 -1.05 -12.14
C PRO A 54 4.93 -2.13 -11.16
N SER A 55 3.99 -2.92 -10.66
CA SER A 55 4.25 -4.03 -9.73
C SER A 55 3.78 -5.35 -10.32
N ILE A 56 4.62 -6.39 -10.19
CA ILE A 56 4.22 -7.79 -10.41
C ILE A 56 4.04 -8.42 -9.04
N ILE A 57 2.85 -8.93 -8.75
CA ILE A 57 2.50 -9.49 -7.44
C ILE A 57 2.36 -11.00 -7.58
N ILE A 58 3.13 -11.74 -6.78
CA ILE A 58 2.98 -13.19 -6.64
C ILE A 58 2.22 -13.44 -5.34
N ASP A 59 0.95 -13.78 -5.47
CA ASP A 59 0.02 -13.88 -4.34
C ASP A 59 -0.61 -15.28 -4.26
N PRO A 60 0.06 -16.25 -3.62
CA PRO A 60 -0.46 -17.60 -3.49
C PRO A 60 -1.65 -17.71 -2.53
N GLN A 61 -1.85 -16.73 -1.64
CA GLN A 61 -2.96 -16.73 -0.67
C GLN A 61 -4.19 -15.99 -1.22
N GLY A 62 -4.01 -15.10 -2.20
CA GLY A 62 -5.08 -14.33 -2.84
C GLY A 62 -5.46 -13.05 -2.11
N ASP A 63 -4.77 -12.70 -1.02
CA ASP A 63 -5.12 -11.57 -0.17
C ASP A 63 -4.75 -10.20 -0.78
N LEU A 64 -3.72 -10.15 -1.63
CA LEU A 64 -3.22 -8.93 -2.28
C LEU A 64 -3.99 -8.63 -3.57
N ALA A 65 -4.47 -9.67 -4.27
CA ALA A 65 -5.27 -9.55 -5.49
C ALA A 65 -6.53 -8.70 -5.29
N SER A 66 -7.01 -8.56 -4.05
CA SER A 66 -8.14 -7.70 -3.71
C SER A 66 -7.93 -6.23 -4.12
N LEU A 67 -6.68 -5.77 -4.29
CA LEU A 67 -6.36 -4.41 -4.76
C LEU A 67 -6.82 -4.13 -6.18
N GLY A 68 -6.91 -5.16 -7.03
CA GLY A 68 -7.39 -5.02 -8.41
C GLY A 68 -8.92 -5.03 -8.54
N LEU A 69 -9.64 -5.23 -7.44
CA LEU A 69 -11.10 -5.25 -7.45
C LEU A 69 -11.64 -3.84 -7.25
N ALA A 70 -12.46 -3.38 -8.18
CA ALA A 70 -13.20 -2.13 -8.02
C ALA A 70 -14.29 -2.32 -6.95
N GLY A 71 -14.35 -1.40 -5.98
CA GLY A 71 -15.49 -1.29 -5.08
C GLY A 71 -16.74 -0.85 -5.85
N THR A 72 -17.91 -1.21 -5.35
CA THR A 72 -19.16 -0.64 -5.88
C THR A 72 -19.25 0.85 -5.54
N LYS A 73 -19.97 1.62 -6.36
CA LYS A 73 -20.18 3.06 -6.11
C LYS A 73 -20.69 3.33 -4.70
N GLU A 74 -21.63 2.51 -4.24
CA GLU A 74 -22.27 2.62 -2.92
C GLU A 74 -21.27 2.33 -1.78
N GLU A 75 -20.37 1.36 -1.95
CA GLU A 75 -19.29 1.08 -0.98
C GLU A 75 -18.27 2.21 -0.92
N LEU A 76 -17.90 2.78 -2.07
CA LEU A 76 -16.93 3.88 -2.14
C LEU A 76 -17.47 5.14 -1.44
N GLU A 77 -18.72 5.50 -1.74
CA GLU A 77 -19.41 6.65 -1.12
C GLU A 77 -19.52 6.48 0.40
N LYS A 78 -19.81 5.26 0.88
CA LYS A 78 -19.87 4.95 2.33
C LYS A 78 -18.55 5.23 3.06
N HIS A 79 -17.42 5.05 2.38
CA HIS A 79 -16.09 5.28 2.95
C HIS A 79 -15.53 6.68 2.63
N GLY A 80 -16.34 7.58 2.06
CA GLY A 80 -15.92 8.93 1.70
C GLY A 80 -14.94 8.98 0.52
N VAL A 81 -14.87 7.92 -0.28
CA VAL A 81 -14.03 7.85 -1.48
C VAL A 81 -14.85 8.29 -2.69
N ASN A 82 -14.32 9.24 -3.47
CA ASN A 82 -14.99 9.72 -4.69
C ASN A 82 -14.90 8.65 -5.80
N PRO A 83 -16.03 8.13 -6.32
CA PRO A 83 -16.05 7.05 -7.32
C PRO A 83 -15.79 7.52 -8.76
N GLN A 84 -15.36 8.77 -8.99
CA GLN A 84 -15.12 9.35 -10.31
C GLN A 84 -13.95 8.70 -11.07
#